data_AF-A0A7Y6QSP2-F1
#
_entry.id   AF-A0A7Y6QSP2-F1
#
_cell.length_a   1.000
_cell.length_b   1.000
_cell.length_c   1.000
_cell.angle_alpha   90.00
_cell.angle_beta   90.00
_cell.angle_gamma   90.00
#
_symmetry.space_group_name_H-M   'P 1'
#
loop_
_entity.id
_entity.type
_entity.pdbx_description
1 polymer ?
#
loop_
_entity_poly.entity_id
_entity_poly.type
_entity_poly.pdbx_seq_one_letter_code
_entity_poly.pdbx_strand_id
1 'polypeptide(L)'
;MKIRLTIAGALSLAAAFGAQAEPTERQIKLLQNNCVQCHVRPNTGTPLMGRPEDWKDRKRQGEEAMLRNAIQGIRGMPPSGYCAACDEADLRVLVRLVSGSKEKQ
;
A
#
# COMPACT_ATOMS: atom_id res chain seq x y z
N MET A 1 -46.98 15.04 42.76
CA MET A 1 -46.57 14.88 41.35
C MET A 1 -45.05 14.82 41.29
N LYS A 2 -44.46 13.64 41.06
CA LYS A 2 -42.99 13.45 40.96
C LYS A 2 -42.63 13.25 39.50
N ILE A 3 -41.95 14.24 38.90
CA ILE A 3 -41.51 14.20 37.50
C ILE A 3 -40.29 13.25 37.43
N ARG A 4 -40.43 12.13 36.73
CA ARG A 4 -39.31 11.26 36.35
C ARG A 4 -38.75 11.77 35.03
N LEU A 5 -37.59 12.41 35.08
CA LEU A 5 -36.85 12.82 33.89
C LEU A 5 -35.83 11.73 33.55
N THR A 6 -36.17 10.87 32.59
CA THR A 6 -35.22 9.93 31.98
C THR A 6 -34.39 10.69 30.95
N ILE A 7 -33.10 10.87 31.21
CA ILE A 7 -32.15 11.42 30.25
C ILE A 7 -31.92 10.36 29.17
N ALA A 8 -32.39 10.67 27.96
CA ALA A 8 -32.14 9.93 26.74
C ALA A 8 -30.63 9.86 26.46
N GLY A 9 -30.18 8.70 26.01
CA GLY A 9 -28.77 8.33 25.90
C GLY A 9 -27.93 9.27 25.03
N ALA A 10 -26.73 9.56 25.51
CA ALA A 10 -25.65 10.04 24.69
C ALA A 10 -25.04 8.85 23.94
N LEU A 11 -25.50 8.61 22.71
CA LEU A 11 -24.84 7.71 21.77
C LEU A 11 -23.60 8.44 21.23
N SER A 12 -22.46 8.27 21.90
CA SER A 12 -21.17 8.74 21.38
C SER A 12 -20.77 7.88 20.18
N LEU A 13 -20.99 8.39 18.96
CA LEU A 13 -20.29 7.92 17.77
C LEU A 13 -18.81 8.26 17.93
N ALA A 14 -18.01 7.29 18.42
CA ALA A 14 -16.57 7.36 18.28
C ALA A 14 -16.25 7.24 16.78
N ALA A 15 -15.76 8.32 16.18
CA ALA A 15 -15.25 8.31 14.82
C ALA A 15 -14.14 7.26 14.72
N ALA A 16 -14.32 6.27 13.84
CA ALA A 16 -13.25 5.39 13.39
C ALA A 16 -12.26 6.27 12.61
N PHE A 17 -11.26 6.80 13.30
CA PHE A 17 -10.07 7.32 12.63
C PHE A 17 -9.45 6.14 11.90
N GLY A 18 -9.53 6.17 10.57
CA GLY A 18 -8.89 5.19 9.70
C GLY A 18 -7.38 5.25 9.88
N ALA A 19 -6.87 4.50 10.86
CA ALA A 19 -5.46 4.20 10.96
C ALA A 19 -5.10 3.38 9.73
N GLN A 20 -4.34 3.99 8.81
CA GLN A 20 -3.69 3.21 7.77
C GLN A 20 -2.75 2.26 8.50
N ALA A 21 -2.88 0.96 8.26
CA ALA A 21 -1.99 -0.01 8.89
C ALA A 21 -0.56 0.28 8.43
N GLU A 22 0.31 0.64 9.37
CA GLU A 22 1.74 0.74 9.12
C GLU A 22 2.26 -0.64 8.64
N PRO A 23 3.23 -0.67 7.72
CA PRO A 23 3.80 -1.93 7.25
C PRO A 23 4.43 -2.69 8.41
N THR A 24 4.18 -4.00 8.44
CA THR A 24 4.79 -4.89 9.42
C THR A 24 6.30 -5.00 9.22
N GLU A 25 7.04 -5.42 10.26
CA GLU A 25 8.49 -5.68 10.15
C GLU A 25 8.80 -6.71 9.04
N ARG A 26 7.93 -7.72 8.87
CA ARG A 26 8.02 -8.69 7.77
C ARG A 26 7.97 -7.99 6.42
N GLN A 27 6.98 -7.13 6.19
CA GLN A 27 6.82 -6.40 4.92
C GLN A 27 7.99 -5.46 4.64
N ILE A 28 8.53 -4.80 5.68
CA ILE A 28 9.75 -3.99 5.53
C ILE A 28 10.94 -4.85 5.07
N LYS A 29 11.14 -6.05 5.65
CA LYS A 29 12.20 -6.96 5.22
C LYS A 29 11.99 -7.45 3.78
N LEU A 30 10.75 -7.79 3.41
CA LEU A 30 10.43 -8.21 2.04
C LEU A 30 10.68 -7.08 1.03
N LEU A 31 10.33 -5.83 1.36
CA LEU A 31 10.63 -4.65 0.55
C LEU A 31 12.13 -4.51 0.27
N GLN A 32 12.93 -4.53 1.34
CA GLN A 32 14.38 -4.37 1.29
C GLN A 32 15.05 -5.45 0.45
N ASN A 33 14.63 -6.71 0.65
CA ASN A 33 15.24 -7.86 -0.01
C ASN A 33 14.87 -7.98 -1.48
N ASN A 34 13.71 -7.47 -1.93
CA ASN A 34 13.19 -7.77 -3.27
C ASN A 34 13.02 -6.53 -4.14
N CYS A 35 12.36 -5.49 -3.63
CA CYS A 35 11.95 -4.35 -4.46
C CYS A 35 13.04 -3.28 -4.57
N VAL A 36 13.73 -3.00 -3.47
CA VAL A 36 14.71 -1.91 -3.38
C VAL A 36 15.86 -2.11 -4.37
N GLN A 37 16.26 -3.35 -4.63
CA GLN A 37 17.35 -3.66 -5.56
C GLN A 37 17.21 -3.00 -6.95
N CYS A 38 15.99 -2.81 -7.43
CA CYS A 38 15.71 -2.18 -8.72
C CYS A 38 15.08 -0.79 -8.58
N HIS A 39 14.18 -0.60 -7.62
CA HIS A 39 13.39 0.63 -7.50
C HIS A 39 14.08 1.79 -6.78
N VAL A 40 15.37 1.67 -6.39
CA VAL A 40 16.17 2.83 -5.91
C VAL A 40 17.39 3.13 -6.78
N ARG A 41 17.63 2.34 -7.84
CA ARG A 41 18.80 2.50 -8.71
C ARG A 41 18.47 3.37 -9.91
N PRO A 42 19.01 4.60 -10.02
CA PRO A 42 18.74 5.48 -11.14
C PRO A 42 19.29 4.92 -12.46
N ASN A 43 18.78 5.42 -13.58
CA ASN A 43 19.22 5.09 -14.95
C ASN A 43 19.01 3.63 -15.37
N THR A 44 18.16 2.87 -14.68
CA THR A 44 17.79 1.48 -15.06
C THR A 44 16.51 1.40 -15.92
N GLY A 45 15.80 2.52 -16.08
CA GLY A 45 14.46 2.54 -16.69
C GLY A 45 13.34 2.09 -15.76
N THR A 46 13.68 1.61 -14.56
CA THR A 46 12.73 1.24 -13.49
C THR A 46 12.14 2.50 -12.86
N PRO A 47 10.83 2.58 -12.57
CA PRO A 47 10.26 3.71 -11.83
C PRO A 47 10.82 3.75 -10.40
N LEU A 48 11.35 4.89 -9.96
CA LEU A 48 12.06 4.97 -8.69
C LEU A 48 11.12 5.29 -7.52
N MET A 49 11.39 4.66 -6.37
CA MET A 49 10.77 5.03 -5.11
C MET A 49 11.07 6.51 -4.80
N GLY A 50 10.08 7.22 -4.29
CA GLY A 50 10.24 8.63 -3.93
C GLY A 50 10.34 9.59 -5.13
N ARG A 51 10.12 9.13 -6.37
CA ARG A 51 10.01 9.97 -7.57
C ARG A 51 8.58 10.02 -8.11
N PRO A 52 7.74 10.97 -7.64
CA PRO A 52 6.31 11.00 -7.97
C PRO A 52 6.00 11.02 -9.47
N GLU A 53 6.87 11.64 -10.27
CA GLU A 53 6.79 11.74 -11.72
C GLU A 53 6.82 10.36 -12.40
N ASP A 54 7.60 9.41 -11.89
CA ASP A 54 7.68 8.05 -12.43
C ASP A 54 6.36 7.28 -12.21
N TRP A 55 5.60 7.67 -11.17
CA TRP A 55 4.40 6.95 -10.72
C TRP A 55 3.08 7.61 -11.11
N LYS A 56 3.08 8.87 -11.56
CA LYS A 56 1.85 9.63 -11.87
C LYS A 56 0.92 8.87 -12.81
N ASP A 57 1.46 8.32 -13.89
CA ASP A 57 0.70 7.63 -14.93
C ASP A 57 0.32 6.20 -14.53
N ARG A 58 1.21 5.55 -13.78
CA ARG A 58 1.02 4.19 -13.26
C ARG A 58 -0.11 4.17 -12.23
N LYS A 59 -0.15 5.14 -11.32
CA LYS A 59 -1.20 5.27 -10.30
C LYS A 59 -2.58 5.55 -10.88
N ARG A 60 -2.69 6.13 -12.09
CA ARG A 60 -3.99 6.30 -12.77
C ARG A 60 -4.64 4.97 -13.16
N GLN A 61 -3.86 3.90 -13.29
CA GLN A 61 -4.38 2.56 -13.58
C GLN A 61 -5.12 1.95 -12.38
N GLY A 62 -4.92 2.49 -11.18
CA GLY A 62 -5.48 1.97 -9.93
C GLY A 62 -4.62 0.88 -9.29
N GLU A 63 -4.88 0.64 -8.00
CA GLU A 63 -4.08 -0.29 -7.18
C GLU A 63 -4.13 -1.73 -7.72
N GLU A 64 -5.32 -2.24 -8.06
CA GLU A 64 -5.49 -3.60 -8.56
C GLU A 64 -4.69 -3.85 -9.85
N ALA A 65 -4.63 -2.87 -10.75
CA ALA A 65 -3.84 -3.01 -11.97
C ALA A 65 -2.33 -3.03 -11.67
N MET A 66 -1.86 -2.19 -10.75
CA MET A 66 -0.46 -2.19 -10.33
C MET A 66 -0.09 -3.48 -9.60
N LEU A 67 -0.97 -4.00 -8.74
CA LEU A 67 -0.77 -5.27 -8.06
C LEU A 67 -0.72 -6.44 -9.03
N ARG A 68 -1.65 -6.52 -10.00
CA ARG A 68 -1.61 -7.55 -11.04
C ARG A 68 -0.31 -7.52 -11.84
N ASN A 69 0.15 -6.32 -12.24
CA ASN A 69 1.44 -6.16 -12.91
C ASN A 69 2.59 -6.62 -12.01
N ALA A 70 2.50 -6.41 -10.68
CA ALA A 70 3.50 -6.85 -9.73
C ALA A 70 3.56 -8.37 -9.58
N ILE A 71 2.40 -9.01 -9.50
CA ILE A 71 2.28 -10.47 -9.43
C ILE A 71 2.78 -11.11 -10.74
N GLN A 72 2.33 -10.62 -11.89
CA GLN A 72 2.61 -11.23 -13.20
C GLN A 72 4.00 -10.87 -13.75
N GLY A 73 4.60 -9.77 -13.30
CA GLY A 73 5.79 -9.20 -13.92
C GLY A 73 5.46 -8.41 -15.19
N ILE A 74 6.30 -7.43 -15.53
CA ILE A 74 6.10 -6.56 -16.69
C ILE A 74 7.41 -5.89 -17.12
N ARG A 75 7.72 -5.89 -18.42
CA ARG A 75 8.81 -5.09 -19.03
C ARG A 75 10.15 -5.18 -18.28
N GLY A 76 10.59 -6.40 -17.97
CA GLY A 76 11.83 -6.65 -17.24
C GLY A 76 11.68 -6.71 -15.72
N MET A 77 10.53 -6.29 -15.17
CA MET A 77 10.18 -6.58 -13.79
C MET A 77 9.76 -8.05 -13.67
N PRO A 78 10.41 -8.85 -12.81
CA PRO A 78 10.13 -10.27 -12.66
C PRO A 78 8.78 -10.50 -11.95
N PRO A 79 8.12 -11.67 -12.17
CA PRO A 79 6.93 -12.06 -11.42
C PRO A 79 7.15 -11.97 -9.91
N SER A 80 6.16 -11.41 -9.20
CA SER A 80 6.20 -11.10 -7.77
C SER A 80 7.44 -10.31 -7.32
N GLY A 81 8.13 -9.60 -8.22
CA GLY A 81 9.37 -8.89 -7.89
C GLY A 81 10.49 -9.80 -7.38
N TYR A 82 10.55 -11.07 -7.83
CA TYR A 82 11.40 -12.15 -7.27
C TYR A 82 11.07 -12.57 -5.82
N CYS A 83 9.99 -12.06 -5.22
CA CYS A 83 9.61 -12.41 -3.87
C CYS A 83 8.83 -13.74 -3.82
N ALA A 84 9.53 -14.87 -3.78
CA ALA A 84 8.91 -16.19 -3.64
C ALA A 84 8.19 -16.40 -2.29
N ALA A 85 8.51 -15.60 -1.27
CA ALA A 85 7.92 -15.67 0.06
C ALA A 85 6.72 -14.74 0.27
N CYS A 86 6.42 -13.87 -0.70
CA CYS A 86 5.32 -12.92 -0.60
C CYS A 86 4.00 -13.59 -0.94
N ASP A 87 2.97 -13.31 -0.15
CA ASP A 87 1.58 -13.49 -0.55
C ASP A 87 1.01 -12.20 -1.17
N GLU A 88 -0.26 -12.22 -1.56
CA GLU A 88 -0.91 -11.04 -2.15
C GLU A 88 -0.97 -9.85 -1.17
N ALA A 89 -1.17 -10.11 0.13
CA ALA A 89 -1.27 -9.05 1.13
C ALA A 89 0.08 -8.36 1.33
N ASP A 90 1.17 -9.13 1.36
CA ASP A 90 2.53 -8.62 1.32
C ASP A 90 2.73 -7.75 0.05
N LEU A 91 2.46 -8.28 -1.15
CA LEU A 91 2.68 -7.56 -2.41
C LEU A 91 1.85 -6.27 -2.51
N ARG A 92 0.61 -6.25 -2.01
CA ARG A 92 -0.24 -5.07 -1.99
C ARG A 92 0.40 -3.93 -1.19
N VAL A 93 0.92 -4.24 -0.01
CA VAL A 93 1.66 -3.27 0.82
C VAL A 93 2.94 -2.83 0.12
N LEU A 94 3.72 -3.76 -0.45
CA LEU A 94 4.95 -3.43 -1.16
C LEU A 94 4.70 -2.52 -2.36
N VAL A 95 3.66 -2.77 -3.15
CA VAL A 95 3.25 -1.92 -4.29
C VAL A 95 2.94 -0.49 -3.81
N ARG A 96 2.22 -0.35 -2.68
CA ARG A 96 1.92 0.96 -2.09
C ARG A 96 3.21 1.69 -1.66
N LEU A 97 4.09 1.01 -0.93
CA LEU A 97 5.36 1.58 -0.47
C LEU A 97 6.27 2.00 -1.62
N VAL A 98 6.40 1.14 -2.64
CA VAL A 98 7.26 1.41 -3.80
C VAL A 98 6.72 2.56 -4.66
N SER A 99 5.39 2.62 -4.85
CA SER A 99 4.75 3.65 -5.68
C SER A 99 4.42 4.96 -4.94
N GLY A 100 4.60 4.98 -3.62
CA GLY A 100 4.11 6.06 -2.76
C GLY A 100 2.59 6.24 -2.90
N SER A 101 1.84 5.15 -3.12
CA SER A 101 0.38 5.17 -3.13
C SER A 101 -0.14 5.00 -1.72
N LYS A 102 -1.20 5.74 -1.39
CA LYS A 102 -1.98 5.50 -0.17
C LYS A 102 -3.13 4.56 -0.52
N GLU A 103 -3.54 3.74 0.45
CA GLU A 103 -4.81 3.03 0.34
C GLU A 103 -5.92 4.05 0.11
N LYS A 104 -6.70 3.85 -0.96
CA LYS A 104 -7.88 4.67 -1.19
C LYS A 104 -8.87 4.40 -0.07
N GLN A 105 -9.18 5.45 0.69
CA GLN A 105 -10.33 5.53 1.59
C GLN A 105 -11.62 5.38 0.79
#